data_AF-A0A7S3RYC6-F1
#
_entry.id   AF-A0A7S3RYC6-F1
#
_cell.length_a   1.000
_cell.length_b   1.000
_cell.length_c   1.000
_cell.angle_alpha   90.00
_cell.angle_beta   90.00
_cell.angle_gamma   90.00
#
_symmetry.space_group_name_H-M   'P 1'
#
loop_
_entity.id
_entity.type
_entity.pdbx_description
1 polymer ?
#
loop_
_entity_poly.entity_id
_entity_poly.type
_entity_poly.pdbx_seq_one_letter_code
_entity_poly.pdbx_strand_id
1 'polypeptide(L)'
;GLVPSLAKQALSFYLPGVAPQEFAQGDRVDLKVNKLTSVKTQLPYRYYVLPYCQPSELHVSAENLGEILLGDSIENSMYDIRMNVNASCSFMCERTLDENSK
;
A
#
# COMPACT_ATOMS: atom_id res chain seq x y z
N GLY A 1 17.55 -20.82 52.50
CA GLY A 1 17.48 -21.56 51.23
C GLY A 1 17.39 -20.57 50.10
N LEU A 2 18.35 -20.61 49.17
CA LEU A 2 18.40 -19.72 48.01
C LEU A 2 17.62 -20.37 46.87
N VAL A 3 16.53 -19.75 46.44
CA VAL A 3 15.70 -20.22 45.32
C VAL A 3 16.40 -19.79 44.02
N PRO A 4 16.89 -20.71 43.17
CA PRO A 4 17.49 -20.33 41.90
C PRO A 4 16.36 -19.88 40.98
N SER A 5 16.38 -18.60 40.59
CA SER A 5 15.42 -18.04 39.64
C SER A 5 15.84 -18.47 38.24
N LEU A 6 15.03 -19.30 37.58
CA LEU A 6 15.25 -19.74 36.21
C LEU A 6 14.97 -18.56 35.26
N ALA A 7 16.01 -17.80 34.88
CA ALA A 7 15.89 -16.76 33.87
C ALA A 7 15.64 -17.42 32.50
N LYS A 8 14.40 -17.32 32.00
CA LYS A 8 14.07 -17.76 30.63
C LYS A 8 14.79 -16.83 29.65
N GLN A 9 15.61 -17.42 28.77
CA GLN A 9 16.16 -16.70 27.63
C GLN A 9 15.02 -16.28 26.71
N ALA A 10 14.89 -14.97 26.50
CA ALA A 10 13.93 -14.40 25.56
C ALA A 10 14.53 -14.48 24.15
N LEU A 11 13.76 -15.00 23.19
CA LEU A 11 14.09 -14.88 21.78
C LEU A 11 13.72 -13.47 21.32
N SER A 12 14.68 -12.71 20.83
CA SER A 12 14.43 -11.44 20.13
C SER A 12 14.85 -11.57 18.67
N PHE A 13 14.11 -10.92 17.78
CA PHE A 13 14.45 -10.81 16.37
C PHE A 13 14.40 -9.34 15.97
N TYR A 14 15.44 -8.88 15.27
CA TYR A 14 15.49 -7.54 14.69
C TYR A 14 14.80 -7.59 13.34
N LEU A 15 13.79 -6.75 13.12
CA LEU A 15 13.20 -6.59 11.80
C LEU A 15 14.15 -5.72 10.96
N PRO A 16 14.80 -6.26 9.92
CA PRO A 16 15.57 -5.44 9.01
C PRO A 16 14.64 -4.43 8.32
N GLY A 17 15.13 -3.19 8.14
CA GLY A 17 14.43 -2.18 7.36
C GLY A 17 14.31 -2.57 5.88
N VAL A 18 13.50 -1.83 5.13
CA VAL A 18 13.33 -2.03 3.68
C VAL A 18 14.52 -1.43 2.95
N ALA A 19 15.16 -2.19 2.06
CA ALA A 19 16.25 -1.67 1.22
C ALA A 19 15.69 -0.68 0.20
N PRO A 20 16.41 0.42 -0.11
CA PRO A 20 15.98 1.36 -1.14
C PRO A 20 16.00 0.68 -2.51
N GLN A 21 14.99 0.97 -3.32
CA GLN A 21 14.96 0.57 -4.73
C GLN A 21 15.58 1.68 -5.58
N GLU A 22 16.54 1.31 -6.42
CA GLU A 22 17.13 2.20 -7.41
C GLU A 22 16.40 2.07 -8.75
N PHE A 23 16.22 3.19 -9.45
CA PHE A 23 15.58 3.25 -10.76
C PHE A 23 16.50 3.97 -11.75
N ALA A 24 16.67 3.38 -12.93
CA ALA A 24 17.31 4.03 -14.07
C ALA A 24 16.33 4.99 -14.76
N GLN A 25 16.84 5.84 -15.63
CA GLN A 25 16.01 6.74 -16.43
C GLN A 25 15.03 5.94 -17.32
N GLY A 26 13.75 6.29 -17.25
CA GLY A 26 12.70 5.67 -18.05
C GLY A 26 12.12 4.39 -17.45
N ASP A 27 12.67 3.89 -16.34
CA ASP A 27 12.13 2.73 -15.63
C ASP A 27 10.70 3.01 -15.17
N ARG A 28 9.86 1.98 -15.26
CA ARG A 28 8.51 2.02 -14.71
C ARG A 28 8.59 2.07 -13.19
N VAL A 29 7.89 3.02 -12.58
CA VAL A 29 7.75 3.12 -11.13
C VAL A 29 6.32 2.70 -10.78
N ASP A 30 6.18 1.60 -10.04
CA ASP A 30 4.85 1.10 -9.69
C ASP A 30 4.19 2.02 -8.65
N LEU A 31 3.18 2.76 -9.09
CA LEU A 31 2.34 3.54 -8.19
C LEU A 31 1.23 2.65 -7.65
N LYS A 32 1.10 2.63 -6.32
CA LYS A 32 0.09 1.85 -5.60
C LYS A 32 -0.85 2.77 -4.84
N VAL A 33 -2.03 2.26 -4.52
CA VAL A 33 -3.04 2.96 -3.71
C VAL A 33 -3.24 2.21 -2.39
N ASN A 34 -3.58 2.93 -1.33
CA ASN A 34 -3.86 2.36 -0.02
C ASN A 34 -5.35 2.55 0.34
N LYS A 35 -5.79 1.91 1.41
CA LYS A 35 -7.12 2.05 2.01
C LYS A 35 -7.50 3.51 2.21
N LEU A 36 -8.78 3.81 2.00
CA LEU A 36 -9.37 5.09 2.29
C LEU A 36 -9.62 5.19 3.80
N THR A 37 -9.18 6.31 4.38
CA THR A 37 -9.39 6.66 5.79
C THR A 37 -10.12 7.98 5.89
N SER A 38 -10.83 8.19 7.00
CA SER A 38 -11.58 9.42 7.26
C SER A 38 -11.39 9.84 8.71
N VAL A 39 -11.29 11.14 8.94
CA VAL A 39 -11.24 11.69 10.31
C VAL A 39 -12.57 11.52 11.05
N LYS A 40 -13.67 11.27 10.32
CA LYS A 40 -15.02 11.14 10.89
C LYS A 40 -15.36 9.72 11.32
N THR A 41 -14.81 8.72 10.64
CA THR A 41 -15.17 7.30 10.83
C THR A 41 -13.93 6.48 11.12
N GLN A 42 -14.01 5.57 12.08
CA GLN A 42 -12.87 4.72 12.47
C GLN A 42 -12.63 3.54 11.52
N LEU A 43 -13.55 3.28 10.58
CA LEU A 43 -13.47 2.15 9.65
C LEU A 43 -12.81 2.56 8.33
N PRO A 44 -11.68 1.93 7.94
CA PRO A 44 -11.10 2.11 6.62
C PRO A 44 -11.85 1.30 5.56
N TYR A 45 -11.84 1.79 4.31
CA TYR A 45 -12.42 1.12 3.15
C TYR A 45 -11.34 0.81 2.11
N ARG A 46 -11.54 -0.23 1.28
CA ARG A 46 -10.63 -0.50 0.15
C ARG A 46 -10.70 0.66 -0.84
N TYR A 47 -9.61 0.93 -1.56
CA TYR A 47 -9.53 2.10 -2.43
C TYR A 47 -10.63 2.11 -3.51
N TYR A 48 -10.82 0.97 -4.16
CA TYR A 48 -11.81 0.81 -5.24
C TYR A 48 -13.22 0.47 -4.76
N VAL A 49 -13.55 0.70 -3.49
CA VAL A 49 -14.96 0.73 -3.06
C VAL A 49 -15.66 1.93 -3.67
N LEU A 50 -14.94 3.06 -3.80
CA LEU A 50 -15.40 4.23 -4.53
C LEU A 50 -15.20 4.00 -6.05
N PRO A 51 -15.98 4.68 -6.92
CA PRO A 51 -16.02 4.42 -8.36
C PRO A 51 -14.83 5.05 -9.10
N TYR A 52 -13.61 4.82 -8.61
CA TYR A 52 -12.36 5.24 -9.25
C TYR A 52 -12.04 4.38 -10.49
N CYS A 53 -11.10 4.86 -11.31
CA CYS A 53 -10.53 4.07 -12.40
C CYS A 53 -9.76 2.88 -11.82
N GLN A 54 -10.22 1.67 -12.11
CA GLN A 54 -9.68 0.42 -11.57
C GLN A 54 -9.00 -0.40 -12.68
N PRO A 55 -7.85 -1.04 -12.41
CA PRO A 55 -7.23 -1.98 -13.35
C PRO A 55 -8.11 -3.21 -13.58
N SER A 56 -7.90 -3.88 -14.71
CA SER A 56 -8.63 -5.11 -15.07
C SER A 56 -8.39 -6.24 -14.07
N GLU A 57 -7.21 -6.28 -13.47
CA GLU A 57 -6.83 -7.25 -12.44
C GLU A 57 -6.33 -6.49 -11.21
N LEU A 58 -6.90 -6.82 -10.05
CA LEU A 58 -6.51 -6.28 -8.76
C LEU A 58 -5.46 -7.18 -8.11
N HIS A 59 -4.31 -6.58 -7.81
CA HIS A 59 -3.22 -7.20 -7.10
C HIS A 59 -3.05 -6.51 -5.75
N VAL A 60 -3.14 -7.30 -4.68
CA VAL A 60 -2.84 -6.84 -3.32
C VAL A 60 -1.37 -7.09 -3.06
N SER A 61 -0.69 -6.07 -2.51
CA SER A 61 0.73 -6.11 -2.21
C SER A 61 0.93 -5.68 -0.75
N ALA A 62 1.90 -6.30 -0.08
CA ALA A 62 2.45 -5.81 1.17
C ALA A 62 3.98 -5.92 1.03
N GLU A 63 4.66 -4.79 1.10
CA GLU A 63 6.10 -4.70 0.83
C GLU A 63 6.92 -5.11 2.05
N ASN A 64 6.38 -4.86 3.25
CA ASN A 64 7.06 -5.20 4.49
C ASN A 64 6.07 -5.59 5.60
N LEU A 65 6.63 -6.18 6.66
CA LEU A 65 5.85 -6.64 7.81
C LEU A 65 5.13 -5.49 8.54
N GLY A 66 5.71 -4.29 8.55
CA GLY A 66 5.13 -3.11 9.20
C GLY A 66 3.77 -2.74 8.57
N GLU A 67 3.68 -2.76 7.25
CA GLU A 67 2.42 -2.50 6.52
C GLU A 67 1.33 -3.50 6.88
N ILE A 68 1.69 -4.78 7.04
CA ILE A 68 0.75 -5.83 7.47
C ILE A 68 0.26 -5.54 8.90
N LEU A 69 1.18 -5.20 9.82
CA LEU A 69 0.84 -4.93 11.22
C LEU A 69 -0.01 -3.66 11.39
N LEU A 70 0.20 -2.66 10.53
CA LEU A 70 -0.61 -1.45 10.46
C LEU A 70 -1.93 -1.65 9.69
N GLY A 71 -2.16 -2.86 9.18
CA GLY A 71 -3.36 -3.25 8.45
C GLY A 71 -3.52 -2.50 7.14
N ASP A 72 -2.43 -2.17 6.46
CA ASP A 72 -2.47 -1.53 5.15
C ASP A 72 -3.08 -2.48 4.11
N SER A 73 -3.86 -1.88 3.21
CA SER A 73 -4.48 -2.59 2.10
C SER A 73 -4.01 -1.91 0.82
N ILE A 74 -2.80 -2.29 0.41
CA ILE A 74 -2.14 -1.70 -0.74
C ILE A 74 -2.52 -2.49 -1.99
N GLU A 75 -3.02 -1.78 -3.00
CA GLU A 75 -3.48 -2.35 -4.26
C GLU A 75 -2.76 -1.65 -5.43
N ASN A 76 -2.63 -2.33 -6.56
CA ASN A 76 -2.07 -1.73 -7.77
C ASN A 76 -2.96 -0.59 -8.31
N SER A 77 -2.32 0.45 -8.85
CA SER A 77 -3.00 1.55 -9.52
C SER A 77 -2.91 1.45 -11.04
N MET A 78 -3.72 2.24 -11.76
CA MET A 78 -3.63 2.37 -13.22
C MET A 78 -2.59 3.42 -13.67
N TYR A 79 -1.98 4.16 -12.75
CA TYR A 79 -1.02 5.20 -13.11
C TYR A 79 0.26 4.59 -13.68
N ASP A 80 0.61 5.00 -14.90
CA ASP A 80 1.89 4.69 -15.54
C ASP A 80 2.81 5.90 -15.39
N ILE A 81 3.70 5.82 -14.39
CA ILE A 81 4.74 6.81 -14.15
C ILE A 81 6.10 6.20 -14.43
N ARG A 82 7.00 7.01 -14.97
CA ARG A 82 8.35 6.58 -15.35
C ARG A 82 9.40 7.49 -14.74
N MET A 83 10.47 6.88 -14.26
CA MET A 83 11.54 7.57 -13.56
C MET A 83 12.20 8.62 -14.47
N ASN A 84 12.28 9.86 -13.98
CA ASN A 84 12.86 10.99 -14.71
C ASN A 84 12.23 11.25 -16.10
N VAL A 85 10.93 10.99 -16.24
CA VAL A 85 10.14 11.29 -17.44
C VAL A 85 8.93 12.14 -17.04
N ASN A 86 8.86 13.38 -17.52
CA ASN A 86 7.74 14.27 -17.24
C ASN A 86 6.50 13.79 -18.00
N ALA A 87 5.42 13.52 -17.27
CA ALA A 87 4.10 13.25 -17.81
C ALA A 87 3.10 14.27 -17.25
N SER A 88 2.29 14.86 -18.14
CA SER A 88 1.24 15.81 -17.76
C SER A 88 -0.04 15.50 -18.52
N CYS A 89 -1.18 15.60 -17.86
CA CYS A 89 -2.50 15.43 -18.46
C CYS A 89 -2.72 14.06 -19.15
N SER A 90 -2.17 12.99 -18.58
CA SER A 90 -2.44 11.63 -19.07
C SER A 90 -3.89 11.23 -18.75
N PHE A 91 -4.63 10.89 -19.80
CA PHE A 91 -5.99 10.36 -19.64
C PHE A 91 -5.93 8.94 -19.06
N MET A 92 -6.72 8.67 -18.02
CA MET A 92 -6.77 7.38 -17.33
C MET A 92 -8.00 6.58 -17.74
N CYS A 93 -9.17 7.11 -17.40
CA CYS A 93 -10.45 6.56 -17.77
C CYS A 93 -11.53 7.63 -17.59
N GLU A 94 -12.71 7.35 -18.14
CA GLU A 94 -13.93 8.10 -17.87
C GLU A 94 -14.90 7.21 -17.07
N ARG A 95 -15.61 7.81 -16.13
CA ARG A 95 -16.65 7.17 -15.32
C ARG A 95 -17.85 8.09 -15.26
N THR A 96 -19.00 7.59 -15.65
CA THR A 96 -20.29 8.25 -15.41
C THR A 96 -20.77 7.85 -14.02
N LEU A 97 -21.01 8.83 -13.15
CA LEU A 97 -21.52 8.60 -11.80
C LEU A 97 -23.04 8.73 -11.81
N ASP A 98 -23.74 7.78 -11.21
CA ASP A 98 -25.16 7.84 -10.91
C ASP A 98 -25.40 7.86 -9.39
N GLU A 99 -26.65 8.04 -8.95
CA GLU A 99 -26.99 8.08 -7.52
C GLU A 99 -26.65 6.78 -6.77
N ASN A 100 -26.44 5.67 -7.51
CA ASN A 100 -26.08 4.36 -6.96
C ASN A 100 -24.57 4.07 -6.99
N SER A 101 -23.78 4.95 -7.61
CA SER A 101 -22.32 4.87 -7.68
C SER A 101 -21.75 5.25 -6.32
N LYS A 102 -21.78 4.31 -5.37
CA LYS A 102 -21.09 4.43 -4.08
C LYS A 102 -19.60 4.27 -4.23
#